data_AF-E4YEW9-F1
#
_entry.id   AF-E4YEW9-F1
#
_cell.length_a   1.000
_cell.length_b   1.000
_cell.length_c   1.000
_cell.angle_alpha   90.00
_cell.angle_beta   90.00
_cell.angle_gamma   90.00
#
_symmetry.space_group_name_H-M   'P 1'
#
loop_
_entity.id
_entity.type
_entity.pdbx_description
1 polymer ?
#
loop_
_entity_poly.entity_id
_entity_poly.type
_entity_poly.pdbx_seq_one_letter_code
_entity_poly.pdbx_strand_id
1 'polypeptide(L)'
;MRLAIFAILAFEAISASKKTSIKSPCLDKQGQKKCLKTVKKDFRACKKACSSRKCKIDCRQEKSANFRKCPCFTTYITAMCHTSPQAVGQNRYSYLISSSGDNKIDRHYTIPPKTWDWMTDYLFLSGFSIMNGEVYIFGGDQDEKKISKLIKCAIVDTGKRLKSPFVLGSLVTLKEKKEKVILCNGSADPRKCESFDGKRIKRIGKTNIQHNHACMALNDQGRPTIIAGIETSSVEIFQTSGWQNAKPHPAGEIYGATCASVSNGIITVGGYSWATGDLKEVYLFRNGKWSVAGQMHHVKYILKKYLKRFLVPRLRDNHCFRQFLHCFWRSFRPTVSY
;
A
#
# COMPACT_ATOMS: atom_id res chain seq x y z
N MET A 1 -38.73 24.50 -53.79
CA MET A 1 -37.43 24.09 -54.37
C MET A 1 -36.66 23.38 -53.26
N ARG A 2 -36.59 22.05 -53.11
CA ARG A 2 -36.28 20.94 -54.03
C ARG A 2 -34.94 21.08 -54.75
N LEU A 3 -33.95 20.30 -54.29
CA LEU A 3 -32.96 19.46 -55.01
C LEU A 3 -31.89 19.06 -53.96
N ALA A 4 -31.81 17.85 -53.39
CA ALA A 4 -31.71 16.48 -53.92
C ALA A 4 -30.41 16.23 -54.73
N ILE A 5 -29.39 15.58 -54.14
CA ILE A 5 -29.02 14.13 -54.21
C ILE A 5 -27.90 13.86 -55.23
N PHE A 6 -26.78 13.32 -54.72
CA PHE A 6 -25.99 12.16 -55.22
C PHE A 6 -25.15 11.73 -53.99
N ALA A 7 -25.31 10.60 -53.28
CA ALA A 7 -25.32 9.16 -53.62
C ALA A 7 -24.01 8.65 -54.25
N ILE A 8 -23.40 7.50 -53.94
CA ILE A 8 -23.52 6.39 -52.95
C ILE A 8 -22.23 5.53 -53.13
N LEU A 9 -21.96 4.62 -52.17
CA LEU A 9 -21.00 3.50 -52.13
C LEU A 9 -19.66 3.79 -51.44
N ALA A 10 -19.08 2.91 -50.62
CA ALA A 10 -19.51 1.81 -49.74
C ALA A 10 -18.18 1.22 -49.23
N PHE A 11 -18.00 1.05 -47.92
CA PHE A 11 -17.35 -0.14 -47.35
C PHE A 11 -17.67 -0.20 -45.86
N GLU A 12 -18.69 -0.98 -45.51
CA GLU A 12 -18.72 -1.70 -44.25
C GLU A 12 -17.64 -2.78 -44.31
N ALA A 13 -16.72 -2.76 -43.36
CA ALA A 13 -16.05 -3.97 -42.89
C ALA A 13 -15.51 -3.74 -41.47
N ILE A 14 -16.32 -4.18 -40.50
CA ILE A 14 -15.91 -5.14 -39.47
C ILE A 14 -14.62 -4.79 -38.72
N SER A 15 -14.78 -4.24 -37.52
CA SER A 15 -14.75 -5.10 -36.33
C SER A 15 -14.83 -4.21 -35.11
N ALA A 16 -15.78 -4.57 -34.24
CA ALA A 16 -15.73 -4.30 -32.81
C ALA A 16 -14.27 -4.16 -32.35
N SER A 17 -13.92 -3.00 -31.81
CA SER A 17 -12.80 -2.92 -30.87
C SER A 17 -13.22 -3.82 -29.71
N LYS A 18 -12.83 -5.10 -29.84
CA LYS A 18 -12.90 -6.09 -28.79
C LYS A 18 -12.46 -5.36 -27.55
N LYS A 19 -13.32 -5.36 -26.52
CA LYS A 19 -12.85 -5.32 -25.14
C LYS A 19 -11.67 -6.28 -25.11
N THR A 20 -10.45 -5.76 -25.17
CA THR A 20 -9.27 -6.48 -24.77
C THR A 20 -9.44 -6.62 -23.28
N SER A 21 -10.25 -7.61 -22.88
CA SER A 21 -9.93 -8.34 -21.67
C SER A 21 -8.52 -8.82 -21.92
N ILE A 22 -7.55 -8.10 -21.38
CA ILE A 22 -6.20 -8.60 -21.25
C ILE A 22 -6.39 -9.88 -20.45
N LYS A 23 -6.42 -11.02 -21.16
CA LYS A 23 -6.53 -12.33 -20.52
C LYS A 23 -5.33 -12.38 -19.57
N SER A 24 -5.62 -12.58 -18.29
CA SER A 24 -4.64 -12.86 -17.24
C SER A 24 -3.41 -13.60 -17.82
N PRO A 25 -2.18 -13.17 -17.51
CA PRO A 25 -0.95 -13.75 -18.08
C PRO A 25 -0.64 -15.17 -17.56
N CYS A 26 -1.62 -15.83 -16.94
CA CYS A 26 -1.48 -17.19 -16.47
C CYS A 26 -1.56 -18.18 -17.63
N LEU A 27 -0.38 -18.61 -18.10
CA LEU A 27 -0.23 -19.63 -19.14
C LEU A 27 -0.65 -21.03 -18.65
N ASP A 28 -0.57 -21.31 -17.33
CA ASP A 28 -0.91 -22.63 -16.75
C ASP A 28 -2.08 -22.58 -15.74
N LYS A 29 -3.30 -22.40 -16.27
CA LYS A 29 -4.52 -22.38 -15.45
C LYS A 29 -4.87 -23.75 -14.84
N GLN A 30 -4.51 -24.84 -15.52
CA GLN A 30 -4.84 -26.19 -15.08
C GLN A 30 -3.94 -26.64 -13.93
N GLY A 31 -2.64 -26.36 -14.01
CA GLY A 31 -1.68 -26.55 -12.92
C GLY A 31 -2.01 -25.68 -11.71
N GLN A 32 -2.48 -24.44 -11.93
CA GLN A 32 -2.95 -23.58 -10.84
C GLN A 32 -4.10 -24.25 -10.07
N LYS A 33 -5.14 -24.72 -10.78
CA LYS A 33 -6.32 -25.36 -10.16
C LYS A 33 -5.94 -26.64 -9.40
N LYS A 34 -5.03 -27.45 -9.95
CA LYS A 34 -4.52 -28.67 -9.31
C LYS A 34 -3.74 -28.34 -8.03
N CYS A 35 -2.79 -27.41 -8.11
CA CYS A 35 -1.99 -26.98 -6.97
C CYS A 35 -2.86 -26.40 -5.84
N LEU A 36 -3.82 -25.53 -6.16
CA LEU A 36 -4.73 -24.95 -5.18
C LEU A 36 -5.60 -25.99 -4.46
N LYS A 37 -6.00 -27.07 -5.16
CA LYS A 37 -6.72 -28.20 -4.53
C LYS A 37 -5.82 -28.93 -3.54
N THR A 38 -4.57 -29.22 -3.92
CA THR A 38 -3.59 -29.90 -3.07
C THR A 38 -3.31 -29.09 -1.80
N VAL A 39 -2.95 -27.81 -1.94
CA VAL A 39 -2.69 -26.92 -0.79
C VAL A 39 -3.88 -26.84 0.18
N LYS A 40 -5.12 -26.83 -0.35
CA LYS A 40 -6.33 -26.86 0.49
C LYS A 40 -6.51 -28.19 1.21
N LYS A 41 -6.17 -29.32 0.57
CA LYS A 41 -6.21 -30.66 1.18
C LYS A 41 -5.20 -30.76 2.31
N ASP A 42 -3.97 -30.34 2.07
CA ASP A 42 -2.86 -30.41 3.04
C ASP A 42 -3.15 -29.52 4.26
N PHE A 43 -3.66 -28.31 4.03
CA PHE A 43 -4.07 -27.45 5.14
C PHE A 43 -5.19 -28.05 6.00
N ARG A 44 -6.16 -28.74 5.39
CA ARG A 44 -7.23 -29.42 6.15
C ARG A 44 -6.67 -30.57 6.97
N ALA A 45 -5.74 -31.35 6.41
CA ALA A 45 -5.06 -32.43 7.12
C ALA A 45 -4.25 -31.88 8.31
N CYS A 46 -3.43 -30.85 8.07
CA CYS A 46 -2.65 -30.16 9.10
C CYS A 46 -3.55 -29.62 10.23
N LYS A 47 -4.65 -28.95 9.87
CA LYS A 47 -5.58 -28.41 10.86
C LYS A 47 -6.25 -29.50 11.71
N LYS A 48 -6.55 -30.66 11.12
CA LYS A 48 -7.10 -31.82 11.85
C LYS A 48 -6.08 -32.45 12.80
N ALA A 49 -4.82 -32.51 12.39
CA ALA A 49 -3.73 -33.05 13.22
C ALA A 49 -3.29 -32.10 14.36
N CYS A 50 -3.64 -30.82 14.30
CA CYS A 50 -3.19 -29.82 15.28
C CYS A 50 -4.08 -29.67 16.52
N SER A 51 -3.52 -30.02 17.67
CA SER A 51 -4.11 -29.81 19.00
C SER A 51 -3.82 -28.42 19.60
N SER A 52 -2.65 -27.82 19.32
CA SER A 52 -2.23 -26.55 19.95
C SER A 52 -2.49 -25.29 19.11
N ARG A 53 -2.56 -24.13 19.78
CA ARG A 53 -2.68 -22.81 19.12
C ARG A 53 -1.48 -22.48 18.24
N LYS A 54 -0.27 -22.88 18.65
CA LYS A 54 0.97 -22.70 17.88
C LYS A 54 0.95 -23.53 16.59
N CYS A 55 0.59 -24.81 16.70
CA CYS A 55 0.42 -25.72 15.56
C CYS A 55 -0.57 -25.17 14.52
N LYS A 56 -1.70 -24.59 14.98
CA LYS A 56 -2.69 -23.94 14.09
C LYS A 56 -2.15 -22.69 13.38
N ILE A 57 -1.19 -21.97 13.96
CA ILE A 57 -0.50 -20.84 13.32
C ILE A 57 0.48 -21.37 12.28
N ASP A 58 1.26 -22.38 12.63
CA ASP A 58 2.25 -23.00 11.74
C ASP A 58 1.57 -23.59 10.48
N CYS A 59 0.45 -24.30 10.62
CA CYS A 59 -0.35 -24.76 9.47
C CYS A 59 -0.80 -23.63 8.55
N ARG A 60 -1.13 -22.44 9.10
CA ARG A 60 -1.54 -21.29 8.27
C ARG A 60 -0.35 -20.70 7.54
N GLN A 61 0.81 -20.64 8.19
CA GLN A 61 2.05 -20.18 7.58
C GLN A 61 2.47 -21.12 6.45
N GLU A 62 2.42 -22.43 6.68
CA GLU A 62 2.76 -23.46 5.69
C GLU A 62 1.80 -23.46 4.51
N LYS A 63 0.48 -23.37 4.76
CA LYS A 63 -0.52 -23.18 3.70
C LYS A 63 -0.18 -21.96 2.85
N SER A 64 0.14 -20.83 3.49
CA SER A 64 0.49 -19.59 2.80
C SER A 64 1.76 -19.76 1.95
N ALA A 65 2.78 -20.46 2.48
CA ALA A 65 4.01 -20.77 1.75
C ALA A 65 3.76 -21.68 0.54
N ASN A 66 2.97 -22.74 0.69
CA ASN A 66 2.68 -23.68 -0.39
C ASN A 66 1.74 -23.10 -1.45
N PHE A 67 0.81 -22.22 -1.04
CA PHE A 67 -0.04 -21.47 -1.98
C PHE A 67 0.79 -20.55 -2.90
N ARG A 68 1.88 -19.96 -2.36
CA ARG A 68 2.82 -19.11 -3.12
C ARG A 68 3.64 -19.86 -4.16
N LYS A 69 3.74 -21.19 -4.04
CA LYS A 69 4.47 -22.06 -4.99
C LYS A 69 3.61 -22.46 -6.20
N CYS A 70 2.30 -22.20 -6.17
CA CYS A 70 1.44 -22.57 -7.28
C CYS A 70 1.76 -21.78 -8.55
N PRO A 71 1.71 -22.41 -9.73
CA PRO A 71 1.82 -21.68 -10.99
C PRO A 71 0.72 -20.63 -11.08
N CYS A 72 1.05 -19.50 -11.70
CA CYS A 72 0.18 -18.33 -11.75
C CYS A 72 -0.28 -17.82 -10.38
N PHE A 73 0.50 -18.06 -9.32
CA PHE A 73 0.20 -17.46 -8.03
C PHE A 73 0.32 -15.95 -8.17
N THR A 74 -0.84 -15.32 -8.27
CA THR A 74 -0.97 -13.88 -8.22
C THR A 74 -1.07 -13.48 -6.76
N THR A 75 -0.01 -12.91 -6.22
CA THR A 75 -0.06 -12.23 -4.94
C THR A 75 -1.05 -11.08 -5.07
N TYR A 76 -2.07 -11.02 -4.23
CA TYR A 76 -2.93 -9.84 -4.17
C TYR A 76 -2.41 -8.91 -3.07
N ILE A 77 -2.27 -7.64 -3.41
CA ILE A 77 -1.92 -6.55 -2.50
C ILE A 77 -3.21 -5.89 -2.09
N THR A 78 -3.45 -5.79 -0.79
CA THR A 78 -4.56 -4.99 -0.25
C THR A 78 -4.12 -3.54 -0.17
N ALA A 79 -4.84 -2.67 -0.88
CA ALA A 79 -4.75 -1.24 -0.72
C ALA A 79 -6.04 -0.73 -0.07
N MET A 80 -5.93 -0.05 1.07
CA MET A 80 -7.05 0.71 1.62
C MET A 80 -6.93 2.16 1.16
N CYS A 81 -8.02 2.65 0.57
CA CYS A 81 -8.09 4.02 0.07
C CYS A 81 -8.64 4.94 1.14
N HIS A 82 -8.03 6.12 1.27
CA HIS A 82 -8.67 7.23 1.95
C HIS A 82 -9.64 7.88 0.97
N THR A 83 -10.89 8.08 1.37
CA THR A 83 -11.80 8.94 0.63
C THR A 83 -11.51 10.40 0.99
N SER A 84 -11.56 11.28 -0.01
CA SER A 84 -11.53 12.73 0.23
C SER A 84 -12.78 13.14 1.02
N PRO A 85 -12.70 14.16 1.89
CA PRO A 85 -13.88 14.69 2.60
C PRO A 85 -15.02 15.14 1.67
N GLN A 86 -14.75 15.37 0.38
CA GLN A 86 -15.73 15.77 -0.64
C GLN A 86 -16.50 14.59 -1.28
N ALA A 87 -16.19 13.35 -0.91
CA ALA A 87 -16.79 12.15 -1.49
C ALA A 87 -18.05 11.68 -0.72
N VAL A 88 -18.87 12.63 -0.26
CA VAL A 88 -20.18 12.33 0.34
C VAL A 88 -21.04 11.66 -0.75
N GLY A 89 -21.40 10.39 -0.56
CA GLY A 89 -22.21 9.62 -1.50
C GLY A 89 -21.46 8.78 -2.54
N GLN A 90 -20.12 8.77 -2.55
CA GLN A 90 -19.34 7.88 -3.43
C GLN A 90 -19.12 6.51 -2.77
N ASN A 91 -19.21 5.44 -3.57
CA ASN A 91 -18.92 4.07 -3.14
C ASN A 91 -17.55 4.02 -2.43
N ARG A 92 -17.56 3.77 -1.12
CA ARG A 92 -16.32 3.64 -0.34
C ARG A 92 -15.77 2.23 -0.55
N TYR A 93 -14.59 2.14 -1.15
CA TYR A 93 -13.95 0.85 -1.43
C TYR A 93 -12.44 0.89 -1.23
N SER A 94 -11.91 -0.29 -0.97
CA SER A 94 -10.52 -0.70 -0.96
C SER A 94 -10.39 -1.56 -2.20
N TYR A 95 -9.21 -1.97 -2.58
CA TYR A 95 -9.11 -2.99 -3.60
C TYR A 95 -7.95 -3.93 -3.36
N LEU A 96 -8.14 -5.14 -3.86
CA LEU A 96 -7.06 -6.07 -4.05
C LEU A 96 -6.55 -5.86 -5.47
N ILE A 97 -5.28 -5.49 -5.61
CA ILE A 97 -4.62 -5.50 -6.91
C ILE A 97 -3.73 -6.74 -6.99
N SER A 98 -3.67 -7.39 -8.14
CA SER A 98 -2.63 -8.37 -8.41
C SER A 98 -1.26 -7.73 -8.29
N SER A 99 -0.26 -8.50 -7.90
CA SER A 99 1.14 -8.06 -7.92
C SER A 99 1.62 -7.74 -9.34
N SER A 100 0.90 -8.21 -10.37
CA SER A 100 1.13 -7.82 -11.77
C SER A 100 0.42 -6.53 -12.18
N GLY A 101 -0.47 -5.98 -11.36
CA GLY A 101 -1.31 -4.83 -11.73
C GLY A 101 -2.54 -5.17 -12.59
N ASP A 102 -2.53 -6.30 -13.30
CA ASP A 102 -3.57 -6.67 -14.29
C ASP A 102 -4.98 -6.88 -13.72
N ASN A 103 -5.11 -7.22 -12.44
CA ASN A 103 -6.39 -7.56 -11.82
C ASN A 103 -6.62 -6.67 -10.61
N LYS A 104 -7.62 -5.79 -10.72
CA LYS A 104 -8.13 -4.98 -9.61
C LYS A 104 -9.50 -5.53 -9.20
N ILE A 105 -9.65 -5.86 -7.92
CA ILE A 105 -10.92 -6.29 -7.34
C ILE A 105 -11.31 -5.28 -6.28
N ASP A 106 -12.37 -4.53 -6.54
CA ASP A 106 -12.91 -3.59 -5.58
C ASP A 106 -13.52 -4.35 -4.39
N ARG A 107 -13.29 -3.82 -3.20
CA ARG A 107 -13.66 -4.36 -1.90
C ARG A 107 -14.38 -3.28 -1.12
N HIS A 108 -15.66 -3.48 -0.91
CA HIS A 108 -16.47 -2.59 -0.09
C HIS A 108 -16.39 -3.03 1.37
N TYR A 109 -16.35 -2.05 2.27
CA TYR A 109 -16.37 -2.27 3.70
C TYR A 109 -17.17 -1.15 4.36
N THR A 110 -17.84 -1.50 5.45
CA THR A 110 -18.57 -0.56 6.27
C THR A 110 -17.56 0.24 7.08
N ILE A 111 -17.60 1.55 6.88
CA ILE A 111 -16.80 2.51 7.61
C ILE A 111 -17.70 3.15 8.68
N PRO A 112 -17.22 3.28 9.93
CA PRO A 112 -17.97 3.98 10.98
C PRO A 112 -18.38 5.39 10.53
N PRO A 113 -19.53 5.90 10.99
CA PRO A 113 -19.92 7.27 10.69
C PRO A 113 -18.90 8.27 11.23
N LYS A 114 -18.92 9.47 10.67
CA LYS A 114 -18.17 10.60 11.22
C LYS A 114 -18.72 10.91 12.60
N THR A 115 -17.85 11.28 13.54
CA THR A 115 -18.28 11.74 14.87
C THR A 115 -18.94 13.12 14.82
N TRP A 116 -18.49 13.98 13.91
CA TRP A 116 -19.04 15.32 13.70
C TRP A 116 -19.17 15.62 12.19
N ASP A 117 -20.16 16.44 11.84
CA ASP A 117 -20.48 16.77 10.44
C ASP A 117 -19.33 17.45 9.69
N TRP A 118 -18.55 18.28 10.39
CA TRP A 118 -17.41 19.00 9.84
C TRP A 118 -16.15 18.14 9.71
N MET A 119 -16.09 16.97 10.36
CA MET A 119 -14.91 16.12 10.30
C MET A 119 -14.82 15.32 8.99
N THR A 120 -13.62 14.84 8.71
CA THR A 120 -13.35 14.00 7.54
C THR A 120 -13.76 12.54 7.78
N ASP A 121 -13.74 11.70 6.74
CA ASP A 121 -14.11 10.28 6.88
C ASP A 121 -13.16 9.52 7.83
N TYR A 122 -13.64 8.43 8.43
CA TYR A 122 -12.89 7.60 9.40
C TYR A 122 -11.45 7.24 9.00
N LEU A 123 -11.21 6.97 7.72
CA LEU A 123 -9.89 6.57 7.22
C LEU A 123 -8.99 7.76 6.87
N PHE A 124 -9.51 8.97 6.89
CA PHE A 124 -8.76 10.14 6.48
C PHE A 124 -7.53 10.32 7.38
N LEU A 125 -6.37 10.39 6.74
CA LEU A 125 -5.03 10.49 7.35
C LEU A 125 -4.63 9.34 8.29
N SER A 126 -5.42 8.26 8.34
CA SER A 126 -5.06 7.04 9.07
C SER A 126 -3.93 6.27 8.36
N GLY A 127 -3.27 5.36 9.07
CA GLY A 127 -2.37 4.37 8.48
C GLY A 127 -2.96 2.97 8.59
N PHE A 128 -2.71 2.08 7.63
CA PHE A 128 -3.06 0.67 7.79
C PHE A 128 -1.86 -0.25 7.59
N SER A 129 -1.87 -1.38 8.29
CA SER A 129 -0.79 -2.36 8.23
C SER A 129 -1.34 -3.78 8.33
N ILE A 130 -0.66 -4.74 7.68
CA ILE A 130 -1.04 -6.15 7.73
C ILE A 130 -0.11 -6.90 8.69
N MET A 131 -0.65 -7.22 9.86
CA MET A 131 0.05 -7.94 10.92
C MET A 131 -0.68 -9.25 11.23
N ASN A 132 0.06 -10.36 11.23
CA ASN A 132 -0.46 -11.73 11.44
C ASN A 132 -1.60 -12.11 10.48
N GLY A 133 -1.58 -11.55 9.26
CA GLY A 133 -2.62 -11.77 8.24
C GLY A 133 -3.91 -10.98 8.48
N GLU A 134 -3.90 -10.03 9.41
CA GLU A 134 -5.04 -9.21 9.76
C GLU A 134 -4.74 -7.74 9.46
N VAL A 135 -5.75 -7.01 8.99
CA VAL A 135 -5.62 -5.59 8.66
C VAL A 135 -5.93 -4.75 9.89
N TYR A 136 -4.94 -3.98 10.32
CA TYR A 136 -5.07 -3.00 11.40
C TYR A 136 -5.03 -1.60 10.82
N ILE A 137 -5.81 -0.70 11.41
CA ILE A 137 -5.91 0.72 11.07
C ILE A 137 -5.54 1.53 12.30
N PHE A 138 -4.72 2.55 12.13
CA PHE A 138 -4.09 3.31 13.20
C PHE A 138 -4.33 4.81 13.00
N GLY A 139 -4.82 5.45 14.06
CA GLY A 139 -5.03 6.88 14.15
C GLY A 139 -5.93 7.45 13.04
N GLY A 140 -5.58 8.65 12.59
CA GLY A 140 -6.38 9.46 11.66
C GLY A 140 -7.11 10.61 12.34
N ASP A 141 -7.73 11.45 11.52
CA ASP A 141 -8.35 12.73 11.92
C ASP A 141 -9.49 12.54 12.94
N GLN A 142 -10.27 11.46 12.81
CA GLN A 142 -11.40 11.15 13.69
C GLN A 142 -11.00 10.75 15.12
N ASP A 143 -9.88 10.06 15.28
CA ASP A 143 -9.32 9.69 16.59
C ASP A 143 -7.85 9.30 16.37
N GLU A 144 -6.97 10.24 16.68
CA GLU A 144 -5.53 10.14 16.38
C GLU A 144 -4.84 8.99 17.12
N LYS A 145 -5.46 8.43 18.15
CA LYS A 145 -4.89 7.32 18.94
C LYS A 145 -5.60 6.00 18.72
N LYS A 146 -6.68 5.94 17.94
CA LYS A 146 -7.47 4.72 17.76
C LYS A 146 -6.68 3.61 17.07
N ILE A 147 -6.90 2.38 17.53
CA ILE A 147 -6.45 1.18 16.84
C ILE A 147 -7.69 0.36 16.48
N SER A 148 -7.91 0.19 15.19
CA SER A 148 -9.05 -0.56 14.65
C SER A 148 -8.56 -1.76 13.87
N LYS A 149 -9.49 -2.67 13.60
CA LYS A 149 -9.22 -3.88 12.83
C LYS A 149 -10.34 -4.13 11.85
N LEU A 150 -9.99 -4.56 10.64
CA LEU A 150 -10.97 -5.04 9.68
C LEU A 150 -11.38 -6.47 10.06
N ILE A 151 -12.63 -6.63 10.49
CA ILE A 151 -13.23 -7.93 10.82
C ILE A 151 -14.37 -8.16 9.83
N LYS A 152 -14.23 -9.22 9.02
CA LYS A 152 -15.11 -9.47 7.87
C LYS A 152 -15.10 -8.24 6.93
N CYS A 153 -16.19 -7.49 6.90
CA CYS A 153 -16.37 -6.31 6.06
C CYS A 153 -16.60 -5.04 6.88
N ALA A 154 -16.29 -5.04 8.18
CA ALA A 154 -16.50 -3.90 9.07
C ALA A 154 -15.20 -3.51 9.77
N ILE A 155 -14.98 -2.20 9.92
CA ILE A 155 -13.91 -1.67 10.76
C ILE A 155 -14.41 -1.64 12.21
N VAL A 156 -13.72 -2.35 13.09
CA VAL A 156 -14.09 -2.51 14.50
C VAL A 156 -13.00 -1.94 15.38
N ASP A 157 -13.38 -1.14 16.37
CA ASP A 157 -12.47 -0.65 17.40
C ASP A 157 -11.94 -1.82 18.24
N THR A 158 -10.64 -1.87 18.47
CA THR A 158 -10.02 -2.90 19.29
C THR A 158 -10.07 -2.61 20.79
N GLY A 159 -10.54 -1.41 21.19
CA GLY A 159 -10.48 -0.89 22.55
C GLY A 159 -9.09 -0.41 22.96
N LYS A 160 -8.08 -0.55 22.07
CA LYS A 160 -6.70 -0.15 22.33
C LYS A 160 -6.40 1.21 21.74
N ARG A 161 -5.45 1.90 22.36
CA ARG A 161 -5.02 3.23 21.94
C ARG A 161 -3.50 3.32 21.85
N LEU A 162 -3.02 4.06 20.86
CA LEU A 162 -1.63 4.48 20.73
C LEU A 162 -1.27 5.42 21.91
N LYS A 163 0.00 5.46 22.30
CA LYS A 163 0.42 6.39 23.37
C LYS A 163 0.59 7.80 22.82
N SER A 164 1.02 7.92 21.56
CA SER A 164 1.17 9.18 20.84
C SER A 164 0.16 9.25 19.69
N PRO A 165 -0.35 10.45 19.35
CA PRO A 165 -1.19 10.65 18.18
C PRO A 165 -0.51 10.19 16.89
N PHE A 166 -1.29 9.62 15.97
CA PHE A 166 -0.84 9.15 14.68
C PHE A 166 -1.75 9.70 13.57
N VAL A 167 -1.30 10.77 12.94
CA VAL A 167 -1.93 11.41 11.79
C VAL A 167 -0.83 11.67 10.77
N LEU A 168 -1.02 11.25 9.51
CA LEU A 168 -0.03 11.42 8.45
C LEU A 168 1.34 10.76 8.71
N GLY A 169 1.40 9.86 9.70
CA GLY A 169 2.62 9.17 10.07
C GLY A 169 2.99 8.04 9.12
N SER A 170 4.19 7.52 9.33
CA SER A 170 4.74 6.38 8.58
C SER A 170 4.71 5.12 9.42
N LEU A 171 4.43 3.98 8.78
CA LEU A 171 4.41 2.70 9.47
C LEU A 171 4.93 1.56 8.59
N VAL A 172 5.34 0.47 9.23
CA VAL A 172 5.72 -0.78 8.55
C VAL A 172 5.45 -1.98 9.46
N THR A 173 5.09 -3.13 8.89
CA THR A 173 5.08 -4.39 9.66
C THR A 173 6.44 -5.06 9.62
N LEU A 174 7.03 -5.27 10.80
CA LEU A 174 8.24 -6.05 10.98
C LEU A 174 7.90 -7.54 11.07
N LYS A 175 8.59 -8.37 10.27
CA LYS A 175 8.33 -9.81 10.10
C LYS A 175 9.30 -10.68 10.90
N GLU A 176 9.48 -10.36 12.18
CA GLU A 176 10.26 -11.19 13.13
C GLU A 176 9.48 -12.45 13.58
N LYS A 177 10.06 -13.28 14.47
CA LYS A 177 9.37 -14.41 15.12
C LYS A 177 7.99 -14.05 15.68
N LYS A 178 7.80 -12.80 16.08
CA LYS A 178 6.49 -12.19 16.40
C LYS A 178 6.36 -10.92 15.60
N GLU A 179 5.38 -10.87 14.71
CA GLU A 179 5.13 -9.65 13.93
C GLU A 179 4.72 -8.50 14.84
N LYS A 180 5.24 -7.31 14.53
CA LYS A 180 4.85 -6.05 15.17
C LYS A 180 4.80 -4.94 14.13
N VAL A 181 3.89 -4.01 14.30
CA VAL A 181 3.84 -2.78 13.50
C VAL A 181 4.72 -1.74 14.17
N ILE A 182 5.59 -1.10 13.41
CA ILE A 182 6.33 0.10 13.81
C ILE A 182 5.60 1.29 13.25
N LEU A 183 5.35 2.30 14.07
CA LEU A 183 4.66 3.54 13.72
C LEU A 183 5.50 4.72 14.18
N CYS A 184 5.70 5.72 13.32
CA CYS A 184 6.44 6.93 13.64
C CYS A 184 5.78 8.19 13.06
N ASN A 185 6.14 9.33 13.64
CA ASN A 185 5.97 10.66 13.05
C ASN A 185 4.51 11.03 12.78
N GLY A 186 3.64 10.84 13.77
CA GLY A 186 2.34 11.49 13.75
C GLY A 186 2.50 13.02 13.84
N SER A 187 1.67 13.79 13.14
CA SER A 187 1.81 15.26 13.02
C SER A 187 1.98 15.99 14.35
N ALA A 188 1.25 15.59 15.40
CA ALA A 188 1.33 16.20 16.73
C ALA A 188 2.56 15.76 17.54
N ASP A 189 3.28 14.70 17.12
CA ASP A 189 4.44 14.18 17.82
C ASP A 189 5.52 13.67 16.85
N PRO A 190 6.13 14.58 16.07
CA PRO A 190 6.65 14.29 14.74
C PRO A 190 7.98 13.54 14.69
N ARG A 191 8.48 13.07 15.84
CA ARG A 191 9.66 12.21 15.94
C ARG A 191 9.44 10.94 16.73
N LYS A 192 8.33 10.80 17.47
CA LYS A 192 8.13 9.63 18.34
C LYS A 192 7.78 8.40 17.53
N CYS A 193 8.36 7.28 17.95
CA CYS A 193 8.11 5.97 17.38
C CYS A 193 7.59 5.01 18.43
N GLU A 194 6.61 4.21 18.02
CA GLU A 194 5.98 3.18 18.83
C GLU A 194 5.89 1.86 18.06
N SER A 195 5.73 0.77 18.81
CA SER A 195 5.47 -0.55 18.26
C SER A 195 4.19 -1.14 18.84
N PHE A 196 3.47 -1.88 18.00
CA PHE A 196 2.27 -2.61 18.38
C PHE A 196 2.37 -4.07 17.95
N ASP A 197 2.24 -5.00 18.89
CA ASP A 197 2.35 -6.46 18.66
C ASP A 197 0.98 -7.17 18.61
N GLY A 198 -0.10 -6.41 18.49
CA GLY A 198 -1.49 -6.91 18.60
C GLY A 198 -2.00 -6.89 20.04
N LYS A 199 -1.11 -6.84 21.03
CA LYS A 199 -1.43 -6.85 22.45
C LYS A 199 -1.08 -5.55 23.15
N ARG A 200 0.18 -5.12 23.06
CA ARG A 200 0.78 -4.03 23.81
C ARG A 200 1.32 -2.96 22.87
N ILE A 201 1.32 -1.71 23.35
CA ILE A 201 1.97 -0.58 22.71
C ILE A 201 3.26 -0.27 23.50
N LYS A 202 4.39 -0.19 22.81
CA LYS A 202 5.69 0.18 23.41
C LYS A 202 6.30 1.35 22.65
N ARG A 203 6.82 2.35 23.36
CA ARG A 203 7.71 3.36 22.77
C ARG A 203 9.03 2.69 22.44
N ILE A 204 9.58 2.96 21.26
CA ILE A 204 10.81 2.31 20.78
C ILE A 204 11.94 3.30 20.46
N GLY A 205 11.69 4.60 20.59
CA GLY A 205 12.69 5.64 20.37
C GLY A 205 12.09 6.86 19.67
N LYS A 206 12.97 7.72 19.18
CA LYS A 206 12.63 8.88 18.35
C LYS A 206 13.54 8.89 17.12
N THR A 207 13.02 9.31 15.98
CA THR A 207 13.86 9.66 14.82
C THR A 207 14.72 10.87 15.17
N ASN A 208 15.87 11.00 14.51
CA ASN A 208 16.76 12.15 14.69
C ASN A 208 16.11 13.40 14.10
N ILE A 209 15.42 13.25 12.96
CA ILE A 209 14.72 14.31 12.25
C ILE A 209 13.22 14.01 12.11
N GLN A 210 12.44 15.06 11.89
CA GLN A 210 11.02 14.96 11.60
C GLN A 210 10.80 14.53 10.14
N HIS A 211 10.14 13.40 9.94
CA HIS A 211 9.76 12.93 8.59
C HIS A 211 8.25 13.09 8.36
N ASN A 212 7.78 14.32 8.21
CA ASN A 212 6.38 14.58 7.89
C ASN A 212 6.05 14.03 6.50
N HIS A 213 4.97 13.26 6.38
CA HIS A 213 4.52 12.68 5.11
C HIS A 213 5.57 11.80 4.39
N ALA A 214 6.50 11.24 5.16
CA ALA A 214 7.42 10.20 4.71
C ALA A 214 6.68 8.94 4.26
N CYS A 215 7.47 8.02 3.73
CA CYS A 215 7.11 6.62 3.71
C CYS A 215 8.13 5.78 4.49
N MET A 216 7.71 4.59 4.91
CA MET A 216 8.55 3.64 5.64
C MET A 216 8.39 2.24 5.05
N ALA A 217 9.50 1.50 4.98
CA ALA A 217 9.54 0.12 4.54
C ALA A 217 10.69 -0.63 5.23
N LEU A 218 10.75 -1.95 5.06
CA LEU A 218 11.90 -2.77 5.47
C LEU A 218 12.96 -2.77 4.36
N ASN A 219 14.22 -2.56 4.73
CA ASN A 219 15.38 -2.64 3.83
C ASN A 219 15.83 -4.09 3.57
N ASP A 220 16.94 -4.24 2.83
CA ASP A 220 17.56 -5.54 2.49
C ASP A 220 17.99 -6.35 3.72
N GLN A 221 18.17 -5.71 4.88
CA GLN A 221 18.49 -6.34 6.16
C GLN A 221 17.23 -6.60 7.02
N GLY A 222 16.03 -6.36 6.48
CA GLY A 222 14.77 -6.49 7.20
C GLY A 222 14.53 -5.41 8.27
N ARG A 223 15.27 -4.30 8.24
CA ARG A 223 15.18 -3.22 9.23
C ARG A 223 14.20 -2.12 8.80
N PRO A 224 13.34 -1.61 9.71
CA PRO A 224 12.52 -0.44 9.43
C PRO A 224 13.37 0.73 8.99
N THR A 225 13.00 1.34 7.87
CA THR A 225 13.70 2.47 7.27
C THR A 225 12.67 3.51 6.88
N ILE A 226 12.82 4.73 7.39
CA ILE A 226 11.97 5.88 7.08
C ILE A 226 12.69 6.81 6.10
N ILE A 227 11.97 7.31 5.11
CA ILE A 227 12.56 7.94 3.93
C ILE A 227 11.89 9.29 3.69
N ALA A 228 12.72 10.34 3.67
CA ALA A 228 12.39 11.72 3.29
C ALA A 228 11.20 12.32 4.05
N GLY A 229 10.61 13.40 3.53
CA GLY A 229 9.48 14.12 4.11
C GLY A 229 9.35 15.50 3.46
N ILE A 230 8.36 16.29 3.91
CA ILE A 230 8.13 17.65 3.36
C ILE A 230 9.39 18.53 3.46
N GLU A 231 10.15 18.42 4.55
CA GLU A 231 11.25 19.32 4.91
C GLU A 231 12.56 18.54 5.10
N THR A 232 12.65 17.33 4.56
CA THR A 232 13.86 16.52 4.70
C THR A 232 14.03 15.52 3.57
N SER A 233 15.27 15.37 3.12
CA SER A 233 15.71 14.27 2.24
C SER A 233 16.31 13.11 3.04
N SER A 234 16.39 13.23 4.38
CA SER A 234 17.06 12.26 5.24
C SER A 234 16.46 10.87 5.12
N VAL A 235 17.30 9.86 5.38
CA VAL A 235 16.90 8.47 5.49
C VAL A 235 17.42 7.98 6.83
N GLU A 236 16.54 7.37 7.63
CA GLU A 236 16.93 6.80 8.92
C GLU A 236 16.56 5.32 8.98
N ILE A 237 17.48 4.50 9.49
CA ILE A 237 17.32 3.05 9.66
C ILE A 237 17.24 2.74 11.15
N PHE A 238 16.22 2.02 11.56
CA PHE A 238 16.06 1.59 12.95
C PHE A 238 16.99 0.42 13.26
N GLN A 239 17.87 0.60 14.26
CA GLN A 239 18.84 -0.36 14.74
C GLN A 239 18.71 -0.57 16.26
N THR A 240 19.50 -1.49 16.82
CA THR A 240 19.50 -1.77 18.27
C THR A 240 19.82 -0.53 19.12
N SER A 241 20.69 0.34 18.63
CA SER A 241 21.06 1.61 19.28
C SER A 241 20.08 2.76 19.01
N GLY A 242 19.01 2.53 18.26
CA GLY A 242 18.05 3.56 17.84
C GLY A 242 18.12 3.86 16.35
N TRP A 243 17.60 5.02 15.95
CA TRP A 243 17.57 5.47 14.56
C TRP A 243 18.94 6.00 14.12
N GLN A 244 19.43 5.48 12.99
CA GLN A 244 20.74 5.81 12.44
C GLN A 244 20.57 6.41 11.05
N ASN A 245 21.33 7.48 10.75
CA ASN A 245 21.29 8.13 9.45
C ASN A 245 21.85 7.23 8.33
N ALA A 246 21.28 7.37 7.14
CA ALA A 246 21.75 6.75 5.91
C ALA A 246 21.81 7.78 4.78
N LYS A 247 22.25 7.36 3.58
CA LYS A 247 22.37 8.25 2.43
C LYS A 247 21.00 8.89 2.10
N PRO A 248 20.91 10.23 2.00
CA PRO A 248 19.65 10.93 1.75
C PRO A 248 19.05 10.55 0.39
N HIS A 249 17.74 10.73 0.26
CA HIS A 249 17.01 10.44 -0.97
C HIS A 249 17.51 11.35 -2.12
N PRO A 250 17.85 10.78 -3.29
CA PRO A 250 18.49 11.53 -4.38
C PRO A 250 17.60 12.61 -5.00
N ALA A 251 16.28 12.45 -4.92
CA ALA A 251 15.31 13.45 -5.39
C ALA A 251 15.03 14.57 -4.38
N GLY A 252 15.80 14.65 -3.28
CA GLY A 252 15.67 15.69 -2.27
C GLY A 252 14.48 15.47 -1.32
N GLU A 253 13.89 16.57 -0.91
CA GLU A 253 12.73 16.61 -0.01
C GLU A 253 11.50 16.17 -0.78
N ILE A 254 11.09 14.92 -0.53
CA ILE A 254 9.95 14.31 -1.20
C ILE A 254 8.89 13.93 -0.17
N TYR A 255 7.63 14.25 -0.48
CA TYR A 255 6.52 13.91 0.39
C TYR A 255 5.35 13.30 -0.36
N GLY A 256 4.61 12.44 0.35
CA GLY A 256 3.53 11.68 -0.25
C GLY A 256 3.99 10.60 -1.23
N ALA A 257 5.30 10.29 -1.25
CA ALA A 257 5.83 9.11 -1.92
C ALA A 257 5.33 7.83 -1.23
N THR A 258 5.29 6.73 -1.97
CA THR A 258 5.03 5.39 -1.42
C THR A 258 6.34 4.62 -1.37
N CYS A 259 6.57 3.92 -0.26
CA CYS A 259 7.71 3.03 -0.08
C CYS A 259 7.24 1.57 -0.13
N ALA A 260 8.10 0.70 -0.67
CA ALA A 260 7.84 -0.72 -0.78
C ALA A 260 9.06 -1.55 -0.41
N SER A 261 8.91 -2.50 0.50
CA SER A 261 9.92 -3.55 0.67
C SER A 261 9.95 -4.48 -0.54
N VAL A 262 11.13 -4.64 -1.13
CA VAL A 262 11.42 -5.64 -2.16
C VAL A 262 12.48 -6.62 -1.65
N SER A 263 12.71 -7.72 -2.37
CA SER A 263 13.59 -8.81 -1.92
C SER A 263 15.03 -8.38 -1.61
N ASN A 264 15.46 -7.23 -2.14
CA ASN A 264 16.82 -6.73 -2.04
C ASN A 264 16.87 -5.24 -1.68
N GLY A 265 15.84 -4.66 -1.05
CA GLY A 265 15.87 -3.25 -0.68
C GLY A 265 14.50 -2.60 -0.54
N ILE A 266 14.47 -1.27 -0.74
CA ILE A 266 13.26 -0.46 -0.71
C ILE A 266 13.10 0.26 -2.03
N ILE A 267 11.90 0.24 -2.60
CA ILE A 267 11.55 1.09 -3.73
C ILE A 267 10.75 2.29 -3.24
N THR A 268 11.08 3.49 -3.72
CA THR A 268 10.23 4.68 -3.60
C THR A 268 9.57 4.97 -4.95
N VAL A 269 8.28 5.28 -4.92
CA VAL A 269 7.46 5.54 -6.12
C VAL A 269 6.64 6.80 -5.92
N GLY A 270 6.71 7.71 -6.90
CA GLY A 270 5.94 8.94 -6.94
C GLY A 270 6.30 9.91 -5.82
N GLY A 271 5.31 10.71 -5.42
CA GLY A 271 5.50 11.81 -4.49
C GLY A 271 5.70 13.15 -5.20
N TYR A 272 5.93 14.19 -4.42
CA TYR A 272 6.15 15.54 -4.90
C TYR A 272 7.35 16.14 -4.19
N SER A 273 8.14 16.89 -4.95
CA SER A 273 9.19 17.77 -4.45
C SER A 273 8.85 19.21 -4.85
N TRP A 274 9.11 20.17 -3.96
CA TRP A 274 8.99 21.58 -4.30
C TRP A 274 9.95 22.01 -5.42
N ALA A 275 11.09 21.32 -5.56
CA ALA A 275 12.09 21.64 -6.57
C ALA A 275 11.76 21.07 -7.95
N THR A 276 11.25 19.84 -8.02
CA THR A 276 11.08 19.10 -9.30
C THR A 276 9.62 18.79 -9.65
N GLY A 277 8.69 19.08 -8.74
CA GLY A 277 7.27 18.79 -8.92
C GLY A 277 6.94 17.31 -8.72
N ASP A 278 6.10 16.77 -9.60
CA ASP A 278 5.57 15.41 -9.50
C ASP A 278 6.64 14.39 -9.94
N LEU A 279 7.08 13.52 -9.02
CA LEU A 279 8.17 12.58 -9.30
C LEU A 279 7.76 11.45 -10.24
N LYS A 280 8.53 11.27 -11.31
CA LYS A 280 8.38 10.15 -12.27
C LYS A 280 9.32 9.00 -11.94
N GLU A 281 10.52 9.32 -11.48
CA GLU A 281 11.57 8.36 -11.18
C GLU A 281 11.16 7.41 -10.05
N VAL A 282 11.48 6.14 -10.25
CA VAL A 282 11.36 5.09 -9.25
C VAL A 282 12.77 4.82 -8.75
N TYR A 283 13.02 4.98 -7.45
CA TYR A 283 14.34 4.76 -6.88
C TYR A 283 14.38 3.46 -6.08
N LEU A 284 15.52 2.77 -6.13
CA LEU A 284 15.85 1.62 -5.31
C LEU A 284 16.94 1.98 -4.30
N PHE A 285 16.63 1.82 -3.03
CA PHE A 285 17.57 1.83 -1.92
C PHE A 285 17.99 0.41 -1.56
N ARG A 286 19.26 0.09 -1.76
CA ARG A 286 19.83 -1.25 -1.52
C ARG A 286 21.25 -1.12 -0.99
N ASN A 287 21.58 -1.87 0.07
CA ASN A 287 22.91 -1.90 0.66
C ASN A 287 23.43 -0.48 0.99
N GLY A 288 22.55 0.39 1.48
CA GLY A 288 22.90 1.78 1.83
C GLY A 288 23.08 2.73 0.63
N LYS A 289 22.81 2.29 -0.61
CA LYS A 289 23.00 3.08 -1.83
C LYS A 289 21.69 3.25 -2.60
N TRP A 290 21.59 4.38 -3.29
CA TRP A 290 20.48 4.72 -4.17
C TRP A 290 20.83 4.45 -5.63
N SER A 291 19.83 3.98 -6.38
CA SER A 291 19.88 3.79 -7.83
C SER A 291 18.50 4.09 -8.43
N VAL A 292 18.46 4.45 -9.72
CA VAL A 292 17.18 4.56 -10.45
C VAL A 292 16.78 3.17 -10.93
N ALA A 293 15.58 2.73 -10.57
CA ALA A 293 15.03 1.44 -10.95
C ALA A 293 14.05 1.51 -12.13
N GLY A 294 13.60 2.72 -12.49
CA GLY A 294 12.72 2.95 -13.62
C GLY A 294 12.00 4.29 -13.53
N GLN A 295 10.95 4.44 -14.33
CA GLN A 295 10.08 5.63 -14.33
C GLN A 295 8.61 5.23 -14.44
N MET A 296 7.73 6.02 -13.83
CA MET A 296 6.29 5.87 -13.93
C MET A 296 5.78 6.46 -15.25
N HIS A 297 5.00 5.69 -16.01
CA HIS A 297 4.35 6.19 -17.24
C HIS A 297 3.29 7.27 -16.97
N HIS A 298 2.66 7.25 -15.80
CA HIS A 298 1.68 8.23 -15.38
C HIS A 298 1.93 8.62 -13.94
N VAL A 299 2.14 9.92 -13.69
CA VAL A 299 2.24 10.45 -12.33
C VAL A 299 0.92 11.11 -11.97
N LYS A 300 0.33 10.67 -10.86
CA LYS A 300 -0.89 11.27 -10.32
C LYS A 300 -0.64 11.63 -8.87
N TYR A 301 -0.13 12.84 -8.66
CA TYR A 301 -0.06 13.45 -7.34
C TYR A 301 -1.36 14.20 -7.05
N ILE A 302 -1.99 13.89 -5.92
CA ILE A 302 -3.37 14.32 -5.62
C ILE A 302 -3.41 15.64 -4.84
N LEU A 303 -2.26 16.20 -4.43
CA LEU A 303 -2.25 17.40 -3.59
C LEU A 303 -2.40 18.71 -4.39
N LYS A 304 -2.12 18.73 -5.70
CA LYS A 304 -2.35 19.92 -6.56
C LYS A 304 -3.82 20.39 -6.59
N LYS A 305 -4.78 19.49 -6.36
CA LYS A 305 -6.21 19.86 -6.31
C LYS A 305 -6.59 20.62 -5.03
N TYR A 306 -5.76 20.58 -4.00
CA TYR A 306 -6.01 21.29 -2.73
C TYR A 306 -5.39 22.70 -2.70
N LEU A 307 -4.49 23.04 -3.63
CA LEU A 307 -3.88 24.38 -3.74
C LEU A 307 -4.45 25.22 -4.90
N LYS A 308 -5.11 24.61 -5.90
CA LYS A 308 -5.73 25.32 -7.02
C LYS A 308 -7.17 24.87 -7.25
N ARG A 309 -8.12 25.51 -6.56
CA ARG A 309 -9.47 25.80 -7.05
C ARG A 309 -10.12 26.82 -6.10
N PHE A 310 -10.13 28.12 -6.37
CA PHE A 310 -10.90 28.78 -7.44
C PHE A 310 -10.88 28.13 -8.84
N LEU A 311 -12.08 27.76 -9.27
CA LEU A 311 -12.54 27.54 -10.65
C LEU A 311 -12.44 26.12 -11.29
N VAL A 312 -13.65 25.57 -11.44
CA VAL A 312 -14.23 24.73 -12.51
C VAL A 312 -13.85 23.24 -12.59
N PRO A 313 -14.84 22.31 -12.51
CA PRO A 313 -14.72 20.86 -12.43
C PRO A 313 -14.60 20.17 -13.80
N ARG A 314 -13.76 19.13 -13.88
CA ARG A 314 -13.98 17.85 -14.58
C ARG A 314 -12.65 17.13 -14.74
N LEU A 315 -12.53 15.97 -14.09
CA LEU A 315 -11.92 14.72 -14.57
C LEU A 315 -11.64 13.77 -13.38
N ARG A 316 -11.91 12.50 -13.67
CA ARG A 316 -12.38 11.44 -12.76
C ARG A 316 -11.35 10.89 -11.77
N ASP A 317 -11.95 10.35 -10.72
CA ASP A 317 -11.44 9.80 -9.47
C ASP A 317 -10.26 8.83 -9.60
N ASN A 318 -9.34 8.90 -8.63
CA ASN A 318 -8.54 7.77 -8.12
C ASN A 318 -7.77 8.24 -6.89
N HIS A 319 -8.27 7.96 -5.67
CA HIS A 319 -7.80 8.52 -4.38
C HIS A 319 -6.88 7.58 -3.57
N CYS A 320 -6.28 6.58 -4.20
CA CYS A 320 -5.77 5.39 -3.49
C CYS A 320 -4.24 5.24 -3.43
N PHE A 321 -3.47 6.23 -3.90
CA PHE A 321 -2.06 6.00 -4.25
C PHE A 321 -1.07 6.11 -3.09
N ARG A 322 -1.51 6.39 -1.85
CA ARG A 322 -0.60 6.75 -0.74
C ARG A 322 0.04 5.58 0.02
N GLN A 323 -0.41 4.35 -0.21
CA GLN A 323 0.05 3.16 0.55
C GLN A 323 0.25 1.94 -0.36
N PHE A 324 0.65 2.17 -1.62
CA PHE A 324 0.29 1.28 -2.72
C PHE A 324 1.25 0.13 -3.05
N LEU A 325 2.44 0.02 -2.47
CA LEU A 325 3.34 -1.07 -2.85
C LEU A 325 3.93 -1.75 -1.62
N HIS A 326 3.42 -2.91 -1.22
CA HIS A 326 4.15 -3.80 -0.30
C HIS A 326 4.36 -5.21 -0.87
N CYS A 327 3.90 -5.52 -2.10
CA CYS A 327 4.18 -6.81 -2.76
C CYS A 327 4.35 -6.76 -4.29
N PHE A 328 4.61 -5.59 -4.90
CA PHE A 328 4.46 -5.39 -6.35
C PHE A 328 5.57 -6.03 -7.22
N TRP A 329 6.68 -6.53 -6.66
CA TRP A 329 7.88 -6.75 -7.47
C TRP A 329 8.51 -8.15 -7.40
N ARG A 330 7.69 -9.21 -7.41
CA ARG A 330 8.17 -10.59 -7.68
C ARG A 330 8.02 -11.04 -9.13
N SER A 331 7.56 -10.17 -10.04
CA SER A 331 7.26 -10.53 -11.43
C SER A 331 8.17 -9.89 -12.49
N PHE A 332 9.13 -9.04 -12.11
CA PHE A 332 10.13 -8.55 -13.07
C PHE A 332 11.34 -9.49 -13.05
N ARG A 333 11.47 -10.31 -14.10
CA ARG A 333 12.79 -10.81 -14.50
C ARG A 333 13.49 -9.63 -15.19
N PRO A 334 14.67 -9.18 -14.73
CA PRO A 334 15.49 -8.36 -15.61
C PRO A 334 15.86 -9.25 -16.80
N THR A 335 15.46 -8.83 -18.00
CA THR A 335 16.16 -9.26 -19.22
C THR A 335 17.57 -8.70 -19.10
N VAL A 336 18.48 -9.52 -18.59
CA VAL A 336 19.91 -9.33 -18.78
C VAL A 336 20.17 -9.77 -20.22
N SER A 337 20.30 -8.80 -21.12
CA SER A 337 21.07 -9.02 -22.34
C SER A 337 22.54 -9.00 -21.93
N TYR A 338 23.23 -10.10 -22.24
CA TYR A 338 24.69 -10.20 -22.19
C TYR A 338 25.35 -9.15 -23.07
#